data_AF-A0A553KIQ3-F1
#
_entry.id   AF-A0A553KIQ3-F1
#
_cell.length_a   1.000
_cell.length_b   1.000
_cell.length_c   1.000
_cell.angle_alpha   90.00
_cell.angle_beta   90.00
_cell.angle_gamma   90.00
#
_symmetry.space_group_name_H-M   'P 1'
#
loop_
_entity.id
_entity.type
_entity.pdbx_description
1 polymer ?
#
loop_
_entity_poly.entity_id
_entity_poly.type
_entity_poly.pdbx_seq_one_letter_code
_entity_poly.pdbx_strand_id
1 'polypeptide(L)'
;MIPTYQDADIILKLYDQFESERLRAARQWFATSLAEEELDYDAFLRLYPRGSEGYNHFVALYGFFEMVGVLHKNGLVHPDLLFDMWFVNGFFRRMYPIFVGWRAQGDIHVAENFERLALAELKWIGTHKGKEYVPEVPYARK
;
A
#
# COMPACT_ATOMS: atom_id res chain seq x y z
N MET A 1 -14.31 6.77 16.79
CA MET A 1 -15.01 5.78 17.63
C MET A 1 -13.96 5.07 18.46
N ILE A 2 -14.34 4.39 19.53
CA ILE A 2 -13.40 3.55 20.29
C ILE A 2 -13.30 2.20 19.55
N PRO A 3 -12.10 1.67 19.26
CA PRO A 3 -11.94 0.35 18.64
C PRO A 3 -12.60 -0.76 19.48
N THR A 4 -13.17 -1.76 18.79
CA THR A 4 -13.85 -2.91 19.40
C THR A 4 -13.00 -4.19 19.32
N TYR A 5 -13.43 -5.24 20.04
CA TYR A 5 -12.82 -6.57 19.89
C TYR A 5 -12.93 -7.14 18.47
N GLN A 6 -14.00 -6.79 17.74
CA GLN A 6 -14.16 -7.21 16.35
C GLN A 6 -13.13 -6.52 15.44
N ASP A 7 -12.85 -5.23 15.68
CA ASP A 7 -11.79 -4.52 14.95
C ASP A 7 -10.42 -5.14 15.20
N ALA A 8 -10.15 -5.54 16.45
CA ALA A 8 -8.90 -6.23 16.81
C ALA A 8 -8.78 -7.60 16.11
N ASP A 9 -9.84 -8.39 16.04
CA ASP A 9 -9.84 -9.69 15.33
C ASP A 9 -9.54 -9.53 13.84
N ILE A 10 -10.09 -8.49 13.19
CA ILE A 10 -9.79 -8.18 11.79
C ILE A 10 -8.31 -7.82 11.62
N ILE A 11 -7.77 -6.99 12.50
CA ILE A 11 -6.35 -6.60 12.47
C ILE A 11 -5.43 -7.81 12.66
N LEU A 12 -5.75 -8.72 13.59
CA LEU A 12 -4.96 -9.94 13.81
C LEU A 12 -4.95 -10.85 12.57
N LYS A 13 -6.08 -10.98 11.87
CA LYS A 13 -6.16 -11.74 10.61
C LYS A 13 -5.35 -11.10 9.48
N LEU A 14 -5.43 -9.78 9.36
CA LEU A 14 -4.62 -9.05 8.38
C LEU A 14 -3.13 -9.16 8.70
N TYR A 15 -2.76 -9.14 9.98
CA TYR A 15 -1.38 -9.32 10.45
C TYR A 15 -0.85 -10.73 10.15
N ASP A 16 -1.63 -11.77 10.42
CA ASP A 16 -1.28 -13.15 10.08
C ASP A 16 -1.04 -13.31 8.56
N GLN A 17 -1.93 -12.73 7.74
CA GLN A 17 -1.74 -12.71 6.29
C GLN A 17 -0.46 -11.95 5.89
N PHE A 18 -0.20 -10.78 6.48
CA PHE A 18 0.98 -9.96 6.21
C PHE A 18 2.30 -10.66 6.59
N GLU A 19 2.25 -11.55 7.57
CA GLU A 19 3.36 -12.39 8.03
C GLU A 19 3.46 -13.74 7.31
N SER A 20 2.56 -14.05 6.38
CA SER A 20 2.68 -15.22 5.51
C SER A 20 4.02 -15.21 4.75
N GLU A 21 4.56 -16.39 4.46
CA GLU A 21 5.84 -16.53 3.74
C GLU A 21 5.86 -15.75 2.43
N ARG A 22 4.74 -15.76 1.70
CA ARG A 22 4.58 -15.01 0.45
C ARG A 22 4.73 -13.50 0.63
N LEU A 23 4.07 -12.91 1.62
CA LEU A 23 4.15 -11.46 1.86
C LEU A 23 5.46 -11.06 2.56
N ARG A 24 6.04 -11.94 3.38
CA ARG A 24 7.38 -11.73 3.92
C ARG A 24 8.44 -11.67 2.81
N ALA A 25 8.42 -12.64 1.88
CA ALA A 25 9.33 -12.64 0.73
C ALA A 25 9.12 -11.40 -0.16
N ALA A 26 7.87 -11.03 -0.42
CA ALA A 26 7.58 -9.84 -1.22
C ALA A 26 8.05 -8.54 -0.55
N ARG A 27 7.91 -8.41 0.78
CA ARG A 27 8.46 -7.26 1.54
C ARG A 27 9.97 -7.21 1.51
N GLN A 28 10.64 -8.36 1.64
CA GLN A 28 12.09 -8.42 1.54
C GLN A 28 12.54 -7.96 0.16
N TRP A 29 11.96 -8.50 -0.91
CA TRP A 29 12.23 -8.07 -2.28
C TRP A 29 11.93 -6.58 -2.49
N PHE A 30 10.82 -6.08 -1.96
CA PHE A 30 10.50 -4.65 -2.03
C PHE A 30 11.62 -3.82 -1.40
N ALA A 31 12.08 -4.18 -0.21
CA ALA A 31 13.11 -3.43 0.51
C ALA A 31 14.49 -3.49 -0.16
N THR A 32 14.86 -4.63 -0.77
CA THR A 32 16.20 -4.84 -1.33
C THR A 32 16.30 -4.63 -2.85
N SER A 33 15.19 -4.38 -3.53
CA SER A 33 15.18 -4.33 -5.00
C SER A 33 14.31 -3.21 -5.54
N LEU A 34 13.09 -3.05 -5.03
CA LEU A 34 12.20 -1.98 -5.51
C LEU A 34 12.45 -0.65 -4.80
N ALA A 35 12.86 -0.66 -3.54
CA ALA A 35 13.04 0.54 -2.73
C ALA A 35 14.36 1.29 -2.99
N GLU A 36 15.30 0.70 -3.72
CA GLU A 36 16.62 1.30 -3.98
C GLU A 36 16.55 2.41 -5.04
N GLU A 37 15.73 2.22 -6.09
CA GLU A 37 15.60 3.17 -7.21
C GLU A 37 14.14 3.58 -7.44
N GLU A 38 13.92 4.78 -7.97
CA GLU A 38 12.59 5.20 -8.40
C GLU A 38 12.36 4.67 -9.82
N LEU A 39 11.50 3.66 -9.96
CA LEU A 39 11.18 3.04 -11.24
C LEU A 39 9.84 3.52 -11.77
N ASP A 40 9.80 3.95 -13.03
CA ASP A 40 8.54 4.10 -13.77
C ASP A 40 8.04 2.73 -14.26
N TYR A 41 6.87 2.72 -14.91
CA TYR A 41 6.25 1.50 -15.40
C TYR A 41 7.10 0.73 -16.42
N ASP A 42 7.73 1.42 -17.37
CA ASP A 42 8.50 0.76 -18.43
C ASP A 42 9.82 0.22 -17.88
N ALA A 43 10.49 0.97 -16.99
CA ALA A 43 11.68 0.51 -16.29
C ALA A 43 11.37 -0.70 -15.41
N PHE A 44 10.25 -0.64 -14.67
CA PHE A 44 9.78 -1.76 -13.87
C PHE A 44 9.56 -3.01 -14.72
N LEU A 45 8.86 -2.92 -15.86
CA LEU A 45 8.62 -4.08 -16.71
C LEU A 45 9.87 -4.60 -17.43
N ARG A 46 10.87 -3.75 -17.69
CA ARG A 46 12.17 -4.20 -18.23
C ARG A 46 12.94 -5.04 -17.21
N LEU A 47 12.95 -4.63 -15.95
CA LEU A 47 13.66 -5.34 -14.87
C LEU A 47 12.87 -6.56 -14.36
N TYR A 48 11.56 -6.40 -14.25
CA TYR A 48 10.63 -7.39 -13.69
C TYR A 48 9.51 -7.67 -14.70
N PRO A 49 9.81 -8.39 -15.79
CA PRO A 49 8.80 -8.74 -16.78
C PRO A 49 7.67 -9.57 -16.17
N ARG A 50 6.49 -9.52 -16.78
CA ARG A 50 5.31 -10.27 -16.31
C ARG A 50 5.64 -11.76 -16.17
N GLY A 51 5.32 -12.33 -15.01
CA GLY A 51 5.63 -13.72 -14.67
C GLY A 51 6.99 -13.93 -14.00
N SER A 52 7.87 -12.92 -14.00
CA SER A 52 9.09 -12.96 -13.18
C SER A 52 8.77 -12.96 -11.69
N GLU A 53 9.75 -13.40 -10.89
CA GLU A 53 9.62 -13.41 -9.43
C GLU A 53 9.36 -12.00 -8.86
N GLY A 54 10.10 -10.99 -9.32
CA GLY A 54 9.91 -9.60 -8.87
C GLY A 54 8.53 -9.05 -9.23
N TYR A 55 8.01 -9.39 -10.42
CA TYR A 55 6.64 -9.02 -10.78
C TYR A 55 5.60 -9.69 -9.86
N ASN A 56 5.82 -10.97 -9.50
CA ASN A 56 4.93 -11.70 -8.60
C ASN A 56 4.96 -11.13 -7.17
N HIS A 57 6.13 -10.73 -6.68
CA HIS A 57 6.29 -10.04 -5.39
C HIS A 57 5.59 -8.68 -5.40
N PHE A 58 5.78 -7.89 -6.46
CA PHE A 58 5.08 -6.62 -6.65
C PHE A 58 3.55 -6.79 -6.59
N VAL A 59 3.01 -7.74 -7.36
CA VAL A 59 1.56 -8.01 -7.38
C VAL A 59 1.04 -8.54 -6.05
N ALA A 60 1.85 -9.31 -5.31
CA ALA A 60 1.46 -9.79 -3.98
C ALA A 60 1.27 -8.64 -2.99
N LEU A 61 2.24 -7.72 -2.91
CA LEU A 61 2.15 -6.53 -2.03
C LEU A 61 1.03 -5.59 -2.47
N TYR A 62 0.98 -5.28 -3.77
CA TYR A 62 -0.08 -4.48 -4.36
C TYR A 62 -1.46 -5.04 -4.00
N GLY A 63 -1.70 -6.33 -4.27
CA GLY A 63 -2.99 -6.97 -4.04
C GLY A 63 -3.39 -6.99 -2.55
N PHE A 64 -2.42 -7.17 -1.65
CA PHE A 64 -2.68 -7.09 -0.21
C PHE A 64 -3.22 -5.72 0.20
N PHE A 65 -2.51 -4.64 -0.16
CA PHE A 65 -2.95 -3.31 0.24
C PHE A 65 -4.18 -2.82 -0.52
N GLU A 66 -4.39 -3.27 -1.76
CA GLU A 66 -5.63 -3.03 -2.51
C GLU A 66 -6.83 -3.61 -1.75
N MET A 67 -6.71 -4.85 -1.25
CA MET A 67 -7.73 -5.51 -0.43
C MET A 67 -7.95 -4.78 0.91
N VAL A 68 -6.88 -4.39 1.62
CA VAL A 68 -7.00 -3.60 2.86
C VAL A 68 -7.70 -2.27 2.61
N GLY A 69 -7.41 -1.61 1.47
CA GLY A 69 -8.08 -0.38 1.06
C GLY A 69 -9.58 -0.58 0.81
N VAL A 70 -9.98 -1.74 0.27
CA VAL A 70 -11.40 -2.10 0.12
C VAL A 70 -12.07 -2.28 1.49
N LEU A 71 -11.42 -2.93 2.46
CA LEU A 71 -11.98 -3.08 3.80
C LEU A 71 -12.12 -1.72 4.51
N HIS A 72 -11.07 -0.90 4.46
CA HIS A 72 -11.06 0.44 5.06
C HIS A 72 -12.15 1.35 4.46
N LYS A 73 -12.27 1.43 3.13
CA LYS A 73 -13.28 2.33 2.51
C LYS A 73 -14.72 1.93 2.83
N ASN A 74 -14.96 0.68 3.21
CA ASN A 74 -16.27 0.17 3.63
C ASN A 74 -16.46 0.21 5.15
N GLY A 75 -15.54 0.79 5.91
CA GLY A 75 -15.63 0.90 7.37
C GLY A 75 -15.47 -0.43 8.11
N LEU A 76 -14.85 -1.43 7.48
CA LEU A 76 -14.66 -2.77 8.06
C LEU A 76 -13.34 -2.91 8.82
N VAL A 77 -12.45 -1.92 8.77
CA VAL A 77 -11.19 -1.89 9.53
C VAL A 77 -11.10 -0.54 10.22
N HIS A 78 -10.88 -0.56 11.54
CA HIS A 78 -10.74 0.67 12.31
C HIS A 78 -9.44 1.43 11.96
N PRO A 79 -9.51 2.71 11.55
CA PRO A 79 -8.34 3.48 11.11
C PRO A 79 -7.23 3.57 12.16
N ASP A 80 -7.57 3.79 13.43
CA ASP A 80 -6.56 3.94 14.49
C ASP A 80 -5.73 2.67 14.67
N LEU A 81 -6.35 1.49 14.69
CA LEU A 81 -5.60 0.23 14.80
C LEU A 81 -4.74 -0.02 13.54
N LEU A 82 -5.24 0.35 12.37
CA LEU A 82 -4.55 0.15 11.10
C LEU A 82 -3.32 1.06 10.97
N PHE A 83 -3.50 2.36 11.16
CA PHE A 83 -2.47 3.38 10.88
C PHE A 83 -1.51 3.63 12.04
N ASP A 84 -1.83 3.21 13.27
CA ASP A 84 -0.81 3.13 14.33
C ASP A 84 0.14 1.94 14.15
N MET A 85 -0.34 0.84 13.56
CA MET A 85 0.45 -0.38 13.40
C MET A 85 1.26 -0.41 12.08
N TRP A 86 0.67 0.08 10.98
CA TRP A 86 1.28 -0.02 9.65
C TRP A 86 1.54 1.32 9.01
N PHE A 87 2.69 1.40 8.33
CA PHE A 87 3.07 2.53 7.49
C PHE A 87 2.77 2.26 6.01
N VAL A 88 1.55 2.56 5.58
CA VAL A 88 1.02 2.27 4.23
C VAL A 88 1.77 3.05 3.15
N ASN A 89 2.05 4.34 3.40
CA ASN A 89 2.81 5.20 2.51
C ASN A 89 4.28 4.75 2.36
N GLY A 90 4.80 3.92 3.27
CA GLY A 90 6.10 3.26 3.12
C GLY A 90 6.19 2.35 1.90
N PHE A 91 5.06 1.81 1.46
CA PHE A 91 4.96 0.98 0.24
C PHE A 91 4.41 1.79 -0.94
N PHE A 92 3.26 2.45 -0.75
CA PHE A 92 2.54 3.09 -1.85
C PHE A 92 3.39 4.14 -2.56
N ARG A 93 4.17 4.93 -1.82
CA ARG A 93 5.01 5.99 -2.41
C ARG A 93 5.97 5.45 -3.46
N ARG A 94 6.59 4.30 -3.20
CA ARG A 94 7.57 3.69 -4.10
C ARG A 94 6.91 3.05 -5.32
N MET A 95 5.71 2.50 -5.14
CA MET A 95 4.96 1.83 -6.22
C MET A 95 4.17 2.81 -7.10
N TYR A 96 3.94 4.03 -6.62
CA TYR A 96 3.12 5.03 -7.30
C TYR A 96 3.53 5.34 -8.75
N PRO A 97 4.81 5.60 -9.09
CA PRO A 97 5.18 5.90 -10.47
C PRO A 97 4.88 4.74 -11.44
N ILE A 98 4.95 3.50 -10.96
CA ILE A 98 4.60 2.29 -11.72
C ILE A 98 3.09 2.26 -11.98
N PHE A 99 2.27 2.57 -10.96
CA PHE A 99 0.82 2.63 -11.13
C PHE A 99 0.38 3.74 -12.08
N VAL A 100 1.05 4.90 -12.08
CA VAL A 100 0.78 5.99 -13.04
C VAL A 100 0.95 5.50 -14.48
N GLY A 101 2.10 4.87 -14.79
CA GLY A 101 2.35 4.35 -16.13
C GLY A 101 1.46 3.16 -16.49
N TRP A 102 1.10 2.32 -15.52
CA TRP A 102 0.15 1.22 -15.75
C TRP A 102 -1.25 1.75 -16.09
N ARG A 103 -1.75 2.75 -15.36
CA ARG A 103 -3.06 3.38 -15.67
C ARG A 103 -3.08 4.00 -17.06
N ALA A 104 -1.96 4.55 -17.53
CA ALA A 104 -1.83 5.07 -18.88
C ALA A 104 -1.98 4.01 -19.99
N GLN A 105 -1.86 2.71 -19.66
CA GLN A 105 -2.10 1.61 -20.60
C GLN A 105 -3.60 1.30 -20.83
N GLY A 106 -4.51 1.91 -20.05
CA GLY A 106 -5.95 1.85 -20.30
C GLY A 106 -6.81 1.38 -19.12
N ASP A 107 -6.24 0.79 -18.07
CA ASP A 107 -6.97 0.48 -16.84
C ASP A 107 -6.73 1.56 -15.79
N ILE A 108 -7.64 2.53 -15.75
CA ILE A 108 -7.56 3.67 -14.82
C ILE A 108 -7.73 3.29 -13.35
N HIS A 109 -8.22 2.07 -13.05
CA HIS A 109 -8.54 1.63 -11.69
C HIS A 109 -7.40 0.88 -11.00
N VAL A 110 -6.26 0.68 -11.67
CA VAL A 110 -5.08 0.05 -11.08
C VAL A 110 -4.71 0.74 -9.77
N ALA A 111 -4.62 0.00 -8.67
CA ALA A 111 -4.27 0.50 -7.34
C ALA A 111 -5.17 1.60 -6.77
N GLU A 112 -6.42 1.70 -7.23
CA GLU A 112 -7.35 2.73 -6.75
C GLU A 112 -7.60 2.63 -5.24
N ASN A 113 -7.82 1.43 -4.69
CA ASN A 113 -8.12 1.30 -3.26
C ASN A 113 -6.87 1.40 -2.39
N PHE A 114 -5.72 0.97 -2.91
CA PHE A 114 -4.44 1.22 -2.26
C PHE A 114 -4.13 2.73 -2.20
N GLU A 115 -4.35 3.48 -3.28
CA GLU A 115 -4.19 4.94 -3.28
C GLU A 115 -5.12 5.62 -2.28
N ARG A 116 -6.40 5.21 -2.23
CA ARG A 116 -7.35 5.70 -1.22
C ARG A 116 -6.87 5.41 0.20
N LEU A 117 -6.30 4.23 0.44
CA LEU A 117 -5.76 3.85 1.74
C LEU A 117 -4.54 4.70 2.12
N ALA A 118 -3.63 4.94 1.17
CA ALA A 118 -2.46 5.80 1.38
C ALA A 118 -2.87 7.25 1.69
N LEU A 119 -3.86 7.80 0.97
CA LEU A 119 -4.40 9.14 1.26
C LEU A 119 -5.11 9.20 2.63
N ALA A 120 -5.81 8.13 3.02
CA ALA A 120 -6.45 8.04 4.32
C ALA A 120 -5.43 8.06 5.47
N GLU A 121 -4.29 7.40 5.31
CA GLU A 121 -3.19 7.46 6.28
C GLU A 121 -2.66 8.89 6.46
N LEU A 122 -2.44 9.64 5.36
CA LEU A 122 -1.98 11.04 5.44
C LEU A 122 -2.97 11.92 6.21
N LYS A 123 -4.27 11.76 5.91
CA LYS A 123 -5.34 12.46 6.63
C LYS A 123 -5.35 12.07 8.10
N TRP A 124 -5.19 10.79 8.40
CA TRP A 124 -5.15 10.28 9.77
C TRP A 124 -3.94 10.84 10.54
N ILE A 125 -2.74 10.87 9.95
CA ILE A 125 -1.54 11.49 10.53
C ILE A 125 -1.79 12.97 10.82
N GLY A 126 -2.32 13.71 9.84
CA GLY A 126 -2.60 15.15 10.01
C GLY A 126 -3.62 15.44 11.11
N THR A 127 -4.54 14.50 11.37
CA THR A 127 -5.57 14.64 12.41
C THR A 127 -5.07 14.25 13.79
N HIS A 128 -4.30 13.15 13.90
CA HIS A 128 -3.93 12.56 15.20
C HIS A 128 -2.53 12.92 15.68
N LYS A 129 -1.60 13.18 14.74
CA LYS A 129 -0.19 13.46 15.03
C LYS A 129 0.15 14.93 14.78
N GLY A 130 -0.50 15.58 13.81
CA GLY A 130 -0.27 16.98 13.45
C GLY A 130 0.04 17.14 11.96
N LYS A 131 -0.29 18.30 11.39
CA LYS A 131 -0.12 18.57 9.94
C LYS A 131 1.35 18.59 9.51
N GLU A 132 2.23 19.00 10.40
CA GLU A 132 3.68 19.03 10.25
C GLU A 132 4.30 17.63 10.09
N TYR A 133 3.59 16.58 10.48
CA TYR A 133 4.03 15.19 10.34
C TYR A 133 3.49 14.51 9.07
N VAL A 134 2.65 15.19 8.29
CA VAL A 134 2.12 14.63 7.04
C VAL A 134 3.23 14.65 5.98
N PRO A 135 3.68 13.49 5.48
CA PRO A 135 4.74 13.47 4.49
C PRO A 135 4.26 14.07 3.16
N GLU A 136 5.14 14.81 2.49
CA GLU A 136 4.90 15.27 1.13
C GLU A 136 5.02 14.10 0.15
N VAL A 137 3.97 13.89 -0.65
CA VAL A 137 3.89 12.79 -1.61
C VAL A 137 3.24 13.26 -2.92
N PRO A 138 3.63 12.68 -4.07
CA PRO A 138 3.20 13.15 -5.39
C PRO A 138 1.70 12.96 -5.67
N TYR A 139 1.04 12.03 -5.00
CA TYR A 139 -0.40 11.72 -5.17
C TYR A 139 -1.34 12.48 -4.24
N ALA A 140 -0.83 13.22 -3.25
CA ALA A 140 -1.66 14.04 -2.37
C ALA A 140 -2.07 15.39 -2.99
N ARG A 141 -1.47 15.76 -4.13
CA ARG A 141 -1.74 17.02 -4.84
C ARG A 141 -2.82 16.79 -5.91
N LYS A 142 -4.09 16.90 -5.51
CA LYS A 142 -5.23 17.14 -6.40
C LYS A 142 -6.20 18.12 -5.75
#